data_AF-A0A4P6KDK4-F1
#
_entry.id   AF-A0A4P6KDK4-F1
#
_cell.length_a   1.000
_cell.length_b   1.000
_cell.length_c   1.000
_cell.angle_alpha   90.00
_cell.angle_beta   90.00
_cell.angle_gamma   90.00
#
_symmetry.space_group_name_H-M   'P 1'
#
loop_
_entity.id
_entity.type
_entity.pdbx_description
1 polymer ?
#
loop_
_entity_poly.entity_id
_entity_poly.type
_entity_poly.pdbx_seq_one_letter_code
_entity_poly.pdbx_strand_id
1 'polypeptide(L)'
;MDVFPDFGGVGAADDLRTVIGALLMFVLIIAVLMLIVSAIVWAIASSTGNAHTATKARLGAWVALGAAALAGAGVAWVNFLLGVGERL
;
A
#
# COMPACT_ATOMS: atom_id res chain seq x y z
N MET A 1 -41.64 15.22 -17.33
CA MET A 1 -40.20 15.04 -17.59
C MET A 1 -39.68 14.11 -16.52
N ASP A 2 -39.62 12.82 -16.83
CA ASP A 2 -39.10 11.81 -15.89
C ASP A 2 -37.58 11.90 -15.88
N VAL A 3 -37.04 12.55 -14.86
CA VAL A 3 -35.60 12.57 -14.61
C VAL A 3 -35.30 11.29 -13.84
N PHE A 4 -34.86 10.26 -14.57
CA PHE A 4 -34.31 9.05 -13.96
C PHE A 4 -32.83 9.25 -13.63
N PRO A 5 -32.35 8.71 -12.50
CA PRO A 5 -30.93 8.73 -12.17
C PRO A 5 -30.13 7.94 -13.22
N ASP A 6 -29.07 8.58 -13.75
CA ASP A 6 -28.12 7.94 -14.64
C ASP A 6 -27.18 7.03 -13.85
N PHE A 7 -27.47 5.73 -13.91
CA PHE A 7 -26.65 4.69 -13.30
C PHE A 7 -25.44 4.28 -14.17
N GLY A 8 -25.22 4.92 -15.33
CA GLY A 8 -24.06 4.66 -16.18
C GLY A 8 -22.72 4.84 -15.44
N GLY A 9 -22.66 5.79 -14.50
CA GLY A 9 -21.48 6.02 -13.65
C GLY A 9 -21.23 4.92 -12.61
N VAL A 10 -22.27 4.27 -12.09
CA VAL A 10 -22.11 3.13 -11.16
C VAL A 10 -21.84 1.82 -11.91
N GLY A 11 -22.25 1.70 -13.17
CA GLY A 11 -21.92 0.55 -14.03
C GLY A 11 -20.42 0.41 -14.31
N ALA A 12 -19.66 1.50 -14.26
CA ALA A 12 -18.20 1.50 -14.41
C ALA A 12 -17.42 1.19 -13.10
N ALA A 13 -18.13 0.94 -11.99
CA ALA A 13 -17.49 0.70 -10.68
C ALA A 13 -16.64 -0.58 -10.66
N ASP A 14 -17.01 -1.60 -11.43
CA ASP A 14 -16.26 -2.86 -11.53
C ASP A 14 -14.91 -2.67 -12.24
N ASP A 15 -14.86 -1.85 -13.30
CA ASP A 15 -13.61 -1.48 -13.97
C ASP A 15 -12.72 -0.67 -13.03
N LEU A 16 -13.28 0.30 -12.30
CA LEU A 16 -12.54 1.10 -11.34
C LEU A 16 -11.93 0.23 -10.23
N ARG A 17 -12.71 -0.74 -9.72
CA ARG A 17 -12.24 -1.68 -8.70
C ARG A 17 -11.13 -2.59 -9.22
N THR A 18 -11.22 -3.01 -10.48
CA THR A 18 -10.17 -3.80 -11.15
C THR A 18 -8.87 -3.03 -11.28
N VAL A 19 -8.93 -1.77 -11.72
CA VAL A 19 -7.76 -0.89 -11.84
C VAL A 19 -7.14 -0.60 -10.47
N ILE A 20 -7.95 -0.28 -9.46
CA ILE A 20 -7.47 -0.04 -8.10
C ILE A 20 -6.80 -1.29 -7.51
N GLY A 21 -7.39 -2.47 -7.74
CA GLY A 21 -6.81 -3.75 -7.33
C GLY A 21 -5.44 -4.00 -7.97
N ALA A 22 -5.30 -3.71 -9.27
CA ALA A 22 -4.04 -3.81 -9.98
C ALA A 22 -2.98 -2.83 -9.43
N LEU A 23 -3.36 -1.58 -9.18
CA LEU A 23 -2.47 -0.57 -8.60
C LEU A 23 -1.99 -0.95 -7.19
N LEU A 24 -2.89 -1.49 -6.36
CA LEU A 24 -2.53 -1.99 -5.03
C LEU A 24 -1.53 -3.15 -5.09
N MET A 25 -1.70 -4.08 -6.04
CA MET A 25 -0.71 -5.15 -6.25
C MET A 25 0.67 -4.58 -6.60
N PHE A 26 0.73 -3.60 -7.51
CA PHE A 26 1.98 -2.92 -7.86
C PHE A 26 2.64 -2.25 -6.65
N VAL A 27 1.87 -1.50 -5.86
CA VAL A 27 2.37 -0.86 -4.63
C VAL A 27 2.91 -1.90 -3.66
N LEU A 28 2.20 -3.01 -3.46
CA LEU A 28 2.62 -4.06 -2.54
C LEU A 28 3.92 -4.73 -3.01
N ILE A 29 4.04 -5.03 -4.31
CA ILE A 29 5.24 -5.61 -4.90
C ILE A 29 6.45 -4.68 -4.72
N ILE A 30 6.29 -3.39 -5.04
CA ILE A 30 7.38 -2.40 -4.91
C ILE A 30 7.79 -2.24 -3.44
N ALA A 31 6.82 -2.21 -2.52
CA ALA A 31 7.08 -2.12 -1.09
C ALA A 31 7.90 -3.32 -0.58
N VAL A 32 7.53 -4.54 -0.99
CA VAL A 32 8.27 -5.76 -0.64
C VAL A 32 9.67 -5.77 -1.24
N LEU A 33 9.81 -5.40 -2.52
CA LEU A 33 11.13 -5.29 -3.17
C LEU A 33 12.04 -4.31 -2.43
N MET A 34 11.54 -3.14 -2.05
CA MET A 34 12.31 -2.15 -1.29
C MET A 34 12.69 -2.65 0.11
N LEU A 35 11.81 -3.40 0.78
CA LEU A 35 12.11 -4.02 2.07
C LEU A 35 13.26 -5.04 1.94
N ILE A 36 13.23 -5.88 0.90
CA ILE A 36 14.30 -6.86 0.61
C ILE A 36 15.63 -6.15 0.36
N VAL A 37 15.65 -5.11 -0.49
CA VAL A 37 16.87 -4.34 -0.76
C VAL A 37 17.43 -3.73 0.53
N SER A 38 16.56 -3.13 1.36
CA SER A 38 16.99 -2.55 2.62
C SER A 38 17.55 -3.58 3.61
N ALA A 39 16.98 -4.79 3.66
CA ALA A 39 17.47 -5.90 4.49
C ALA A 39 18.83 -6.40 4.04
N ILE A 40 19.07 -6.52 2.72
CA ILE A 40 20.36 -6.93 2.15
C ILE A 40 21.44 -5.89 2.49
N VAL A 41 21.15 -4.60 2.28
CA VAL A 41 22.11 -3.52 2.60
C VAL A 41 22.41 -3.49 4.10
N TRP A 42 21.41 -3.73 4.96
CA TRP A 42 21.62 -3.81 6.40
C TRP A 42 22.53 -4.98 6.79
N ALA A 43 22.31 -6.17 6.21
CA ALA A 43 23.13 -7.35 6.46
C ALA A 43 24.60 -7.11 6.07
N ILE A 44 24.86 -6.60 4.86
CA ILE A 44 26.21 -6.33 4.34
C ILE A 44 26.91 -5.21 5.15
N ALA A 45 26.19 -4.16 5.53
CA ALA A 45 26.75 -3.08 6.32
C ALA A 45 27.07 -3.52 7.76
N SER A 46 26.26 -4.42 8.33
CA SER A 46 26.49 -4.99 9.66
C SER A 46 27.72 -5.91 9.69
N SER A 47 27.97 -6.67 8.61
CA SER A 47 29.12 -7.57 8.53
C SER A 47 30.44 -6.87 8.21
N THR A 48 30.40 -5.63 7.71
CA THR A 48 31.59 -4.85 7.31
C THR A 48 32.05 -3.83 8.36
N GLY A 49 31.39 -3.75 9.53
CA GLY A 49 31.76 -2.83 10.61
C GLY A 49 31.44 -1.35 10.35
N ASN A 50 30.70 -1.04 9.28
CA ASN A 50 30.36 0.34 8.92
C ASN A 50 29.02 0.79 9.55
N ALA A 51 29.09 1.29 10.78
CA ALA A 51 27.94 1.71 11.59
C ALA A 51 27.05 2.80 10.94
N HIS A 52 27.63 3.66 10.10
CA HIS A 52 26.89 4.74 9.44
C HIS A 52 25.95 4.22 8.35
N THR A 53 26.42 3.27 7.53
CA THR A 53 25.61 2.62 6.49
C THR A 53 24.58 1.66 7.10
N ALA A 54 24.94 0.94 8.17
CA ALA A 54 24.01 0.06 8.88
C ALA A 54 22.83 0.83 9.49
N THR A 55 23.07 2.04 10.01
CA THR A 55 22.01 2.90 10.58
C THR A 55 21.07 3.43 9.50
N LYS A 56 21.59 3.89 8.35
CA LYS A 56 20.76 4.32 7.21
C LYS A 56 19.94 3.17 6.62
N ALA A 57 20.51 1.98 6.51
CA ALA A 57 19.80 0.78 6.03
C ALA A 57 18.67 0.35 6.97
N ARG A 58 18.86 0.50 8.29
CA ARG A 58 17.81 0.24 9.28
C ARG A 58 16.64 1.22 9.16
N LEU A 59 16.93 2.51 8.95
CA LEU A 59 15.91 3.53 8.68
C LEU A 59 15.11 3.25 7.40
N GLY A 60 15.80 2.86 6.32
CA GLY A 60 15.16 2.44 5.07
C GLY A 60 14.18 1.29 5.27
N ALA A 61 14.53 0.30 6.09
CA ALA A 61 13.69 -0.86 6.37
C ALA A 61 12.43 -0.46 7.14
N TRP A 62 12.53 0.45 8.12
CA TRP A 62 11.38 0.96 8.86
C TRP A 62 10.44 1.79 7.99
N VAL A 63 10.98 2.59 7.06
CA VAL A 63 10.16 3.38 6.12
C VAL A 63 9.43 2.45 5.14
N ALA A 64 10.10 1.42 4.61
CA ALA A 64 9.47 0.43 3.74
C ALA A 64 8.38 -0.36 4.48
N LEU A 65 8.64 -0.77 5.72
CA LEU A 65 7.66 -1.43 6.59
C LEU A 65 6.45 -0.53 6.86
N GLY A 66 6.68 0.76 7.17
CA GLY A 66 5.62 1.74 7.40
C GLY A 66 4.77 1.99 6.15
N ALA A 67 5.40 2.07 4.97
CA ALA A 67 4.68 2.22 3.70
C ALA A 67 3.82 0.99 3.38
N ALA A 68 4.34 -0.23 3.57
CA ALA A 68 3.58 -1.46 3.38
C ALA A 68 2.39 -1.57 4.36
N ALA A 69 2.62 -1.24 5.63
CA ALA A 69 1.58 -1.24 6.65
C ALA A 69 0.49 -0.20 6.35
N LEU A 70 0.86 1.01 5.91
CA LEU A 70 -0.09 2.06 5.55
C LEU A 70 -0.93 1.67 4.32
N ALA A 71 -0.31 1.09 3.29
CA ALA A 71 -1.02 0.62 2.11
C ALA A 71 -2.06 -0.46 2.44
N GLY A 72 -1.72 -1.43 3.30
CA GLY A 72 -2.65 -2.46 3.76
C GLY A 72 -3.74 -1.92 4.70
N ALA A 73 -3.34 -1.13 5.70
CA ALA A 73 -4.26 -0.56 6.69
C ALA A 73 -5.24 0.44 6.07
N GLY A 74 -4.82 1.19 5.04
CA GLY A 74 -5.68 2.12 4.32
C GLY A 74 -6.88 1.41 3.66
N VAL A 75 -6.65 0.26 3.02
CA VAL A 75 -7.73 -0.54 2.41
C VAL A 75 -8.70 -1.07 3.46
N ALA A 76 -8.16 -1.61 4.57
CA ALA A 76 -8.98 -2.11 5.67
C ALA A 76 -9.82 -1.00 6.32
N TRP A 77 -9.26 0.20 6.47
CA TRP A 77 -9.95 1.35 7.06
C TRP A 77 -11.06 1.87 6.15
N VAL A 78 -10.83 1.98 4.83
CA VAL A 78 -11.87 2.38 3.88
C VAL A 78 -13.03 1.38 3.88
N ASN A 79 -12.74 0.07 3.86
CA ASN A 79 -13.78 -0.95 3.96
C ASN A 79 -14.57 -0.87 5.27
N PHE A 80 -13.91 -0.55 6.40
CA PHE A 80 -14.60 -0.32 7.66
C PHE A 80 -15.55 0.88 7.58
N LEU A 81 -15.09 2.01 7.04
CA LEU A 81 -15.91 3.22 6.92
C LEU A 81 -17.12 3.01 6.01
N LEU A 82 -16.94 2.32 4.88
CA LEU A 82 -18.04 1.93 4.00
C LEU A 82 -19.07 1.05 4.74
N GLY A 83 -18.60 0.04 5.48
CA GLY A 83 -19.47 -0.83 6.27
C GLY A 83 -20.18 -0.14 7.43
N VAL A 84 -19.62 0.94 7.99
CA VAL A 84 -20.32 1.80 8.96
C VAL A 84 -21.40 2.62 8.27
N GLY A 85 -21.11 3.18 7.09
CA GLY A 85 -22.07 3.96 6.30
C GLY A 85 -23.27 3.14 5.80
N GLU A 86 -23.09 1.86 5.47
CA GLU A 86 -24.21 0.96 5.11
C GLU A 86 -25.15 0.64 6.28
N ARG A 87 -24.69 0.79 7.53
CA ARG A 87 -25.46 0.44 8.74
C ARG A 87 -26.16 1.63 9.38
N LEU A 88 -25.90 2.84 8.91
CA LEU A 88 -26.46 4.12 9.37
C LEU A 88 -27.48 4.63 8.36
#